data_AF-A0A957FGZ7-F1
#
_entry.id   AF-A0A957FGZ7-F1
#
_cell.length_a   1.000
_cell.length_b   1.000
_cell.length_c   1.000
_cell.angle_alpha   90.00
_cell.angle_beta   90.00
_cell.angle_gamma   90.00
#
_symmetry.space_group_name_H-M   'P 1'
#
loop_
_entity.id
_entity.type
_entity.pdbx_description
1 polymer ?
#
loop_
_entity_poly.entity_id
_entity_poly.type
_entity_poly.pdbx_seq_one_letter_code
_entity_poly.pdbx_strand_id
1 'polypeptide(L)' 'MQQFNWNEIPYFEFEALAGNGRIQHAVFTRQGGVSPVPFASLNLSVSVPDEKARVYANRRRAYGLYGRDTDT' A
#
# COMPACT_ATOMS: atom_id res chain seq x y z
N MET A 1 -4.52 -9.73 14.30
CA MET A 1 -4.37 -8.83 13.12
C MET A 1 -5.76 -8.52 12.62
N GLN A 2 -6.08 -7.24 12.48
CA GLN A 2 -7.39 -6.77 12.02
C GLN A 2 -7.29 -6.25 10.58
N GLN A 3 -8.31 -6.51 9.77
CA GLN A 3 -8.37 -6.08 8.37
C GLN A 3 -9.18 -4.79 8.24
N PHE A 4 -8.70 -3.90 7.40
CA PHE A 4 -9.32 -2.64 7.02
C PHE A 4 -9.30 -2.47 5.51
N ASN A 5 -10.01 -1.45 5.01
CA ASN A 5 -10.04 -1.12 3.58
C ASN A 5 -9.82 0.38 3.37
N TRP A 6 -8.98 0.71 2.39
CA TRP A 6 -8.69 2.07 1.94
C TRP A 6 -8.82 2.14 0.42
N ASN A 7 -9.84 2.83 -0.10
CA ASN A 7 -10.06 2.97 -1.54
C ASN A 7 -9.85 1.65 -2.30
N GLU A 8 -10.53 0.59 -1.85
CA GLU A 8 -10.44 -0.77 -2.43
C GLU A 8 -9.10 -1.49 -2.24
N ILE A 9 -8.19 -0.95 -1.43
CA ILE A 9 -6.96 -1.61 -0.98
C ILE A 9 -7.22 -2.22 0.41
N PRO A 10 -7.33 -3.56 0.52
CA PRO A 10 -7.32 -4.23 1.80
C PRO A 10 -5.92 -4.11 2.42
N TYR A 11 -5.89 -3.77 3.70
CA TYR A 11 -4.68 -3.76 4.50
C TYR A 11 -4.95 -4.29 5.90
N PHE A 12 -3.90 -4.65 6.62
CA PHE A 12 -3.98 -5.18 7.96
C PHE A 12 -3.21 -4.34 8.96
N GLU A 13 -3.69 -4.34 10.19
CA GLU A 13 -3.00 -3.76 11.34
C GLU A 13 -2.77 -4.82 12.43
N PHE A 14 -1.64 -4.72 13.12
CA PHE A 14 -1.38 -5.47 14.34
C PHE A 14 -2.11 -4.81 15.52
N GLU A 15 -2.92 -5.58 16.25
CA GLU A 15 -3.66 -5.09 17.43
C GLU A 15 -2.72 -4.57 18.52
N ALA A 16 -1.55 -5.19 18.68
CA ALA A 16 -0.52 -4.75 19.62
C ALA A 16 0.07 -3.37 19.31
N LEU A 17 -0.08 -2.87 18.08
CA LEU A 17 0.38 -1.55 17.66
C LEU A 17 -0.78 -0.54 17.50
N ALA A 18 -2.02 -1.03 17.48
CA ALA A 18 -3.21 -0.19 17.35
C ALA A 18 -3.55 0.54 18.66
N GLY A 19 -4.16 1.72 18.57
CA GLY A 19 -4.85 2.36 19.68
C GLY A 19 -4.01 3.17 20.69
N ASN A 20 -2.68 3.26 20.53
CA ASN A 20 -1.84 4.09 21.42
C ASN A 20 -1.51 5.49 20.87
N GLY A 21 -1.94 5.81 19.65
CA GLY A 21 -1.74 7.10 18.98
C GLY A 21 -0.28 7.45 18.62
N ARG A 22 0.69 6.59 18.92
CA ARG A 22 2.13 6.84 18.68
C ARG A 22 2.62 6.31 17.34
N ILE A 23 1.95 5.29 16.80
CA ILE A 23 2.36 4.61 15.57
C ILE A 23 1.14 4.49 14.64
N GLN A 24 1.37 4.82 13.38
CA GLN A 24 0.48 4.48 12.26
C GLN A 24 1.19 3.43 11.41
N HIS A 25 0.54 2.31 11.13
CA HIS A 25 1.13 1.22 10.34
C HIS A 25 0.07 0.49 9.54
N ALA A 26 0.44 0.01 8.35
CA ALA A 26 -0.39 -0.85 7.53
C ALA A 26 0.47 -1.94 6.90
N VAL A 27 -0.05 -3.16 6.88
CA VAL A 27 0.47 -4.27 6.09
C VAL A 27 -0.44 -4.42 4.87
N PHE A 28 0.02 -3.95 3.72
CA PHE A 28 -0.76 -3.96 2.48
C PHE A 28 -0.80 -5.35 1.83
N THR A 29 -1.92 -5.65 1.17
CA THR A 29 -2.07 -6.84 0.33
C THR A 29 -1.57 -6.60 -1.10
N ARG A 30 -1.75 -7.58 -1.98
CA ARG A 30 -1.48 -7.46 -3.42
C ARG A 30 -2.63 -6.84 -4.22
N GLN A 31 -3.74 -6.46 -3.59
CA GLN A 31 -4.98 -5.99 -4.23
C GLN A 31 -5.07 -4.45 -4.30
N GLY A 32 -5.89 -3.93 -5.23
CA GLY A 32 -6.20 -2.50 -5.36
C GLY A 32 -5.15 -1.65 -6.10
N GLY A 33 -4.15 -2.28 -6.70
CA GLY A 33 -3.14 -1.57 -7.50
C GLY A 33 -3.38 -1.62 -9.02
N VAL A 34 -2.45 -1.06 -9.77
CA VAL A 34 -2.54 -0.89 -11.24
C VAL A 34 -1.49 -1.67 -12.04
N SER A 35 -0.61 -2.40 -11.37
CA SER A 35 0.41 -3.21 -12.05
C SER A 35 -0.23 -4.43 -12.73
N PRO A 36 0.20 -4.81 -13.94
CA PRO A 36 -0.26 -6.03 -14.61
C PRO A 36 0.53 -7.26 -14.15
N VAL A 37 0.13 -8.46 -14.58
CA VAL A 37 0.94 -9.70 -14.43
C VAL A 37 2.34 -9.49 -15.02
N PRO A 38 3.42 -9.97 -14.37
CA PRO A 38 3.45 -10.78 -13.15
C PRO A 38 3.37 -9.98 -11.84
N PHE A 39 3.30 -8.65 -11.93
CA PHE A 39 3.28 -7.74 -10.79
C PHE A 39 1.87 -7.35 -10.33
N ALA A 40 0.84 -8.07 -10.78
CA ALA A 40 -0.54 -7.79 -10.41
C ALA A 40 -0.74 -7.84 -8.88
N SER A 41 -1.37 -6.87 -8.23
CA SER A 41 -1.89 -5.58 -8.73
C SER A 41 -1.21 -4.38 -8.04
N LEU A 42 -0.94 -4.47 -6.74
CA LEU A 42 -0.32 -3.42 -5.92
C LEU A 42 1.18 -3.71 -5.71
N ASN A 43 1.99 -3.49 -6.74
CA ASN A 43 3.45 -3.53 -6.61
C ASN A 43 4.00 -2.19 -6.13
N LEU A 44 4.77 -2.21 -5.04
CA LEU A 44 5.42 -1.03 -4.45
C LEU A 44 6.93 -1.00 -4.69
N SER A 45 7.50 -2.05 -5.31
CA SER A 45 8.93 -2.19 -5.53
C SER A 45 9.36 -1.61 -6.88
N VAL A 46 10.43 -0.81 -6.85
CA VAL A 46 11.11 -0.28 -8.05
C VAL A 46 12.34 -1.11 -8.45
N SER A 47 12.66 -2.19 -7.72
CA SER A 47 13.81 -3.06 -8.01
C SER A 47 13.48 -4.23 -8.93
N VAL A 48 12.20 -4.41 -9.27
CA VAL A 48 11.70 -5.46 -10.18
C VAL A 48 11.27 -4.80 -11.51
N PRO A 49 11.24 -5.54 -12.63
CA PRO A 49 11.02 -4.95 -13.96
C PRO A 49 9.55 -4.62 -14.25
N ASP A 50 8.89 -3.94 -13.32
CA ASP A 50 7.59 -3.30 -13.51
C ASP A 50 7.77 -1.86 -14.01
N GLU A 51 6.72 -1.31 -14.60
CA GLU A 51 6.74 0.08 -15.06
C GLU A 51 6.73 1.03 -13.86
N LYS A 52 7.75 1.89 -13.76
CA LYS A 52 7.91 2.82 -12.62
C LYS A 52 6.67 3.68 -12.38
N ALA A 53 6.02 4.17 -13.43
CA ALA A 53 4.79 4.96 -13.33
C ALA A 53 3.66 4.21 -12.60
N ARG A 54 3.53 2.89 -12.81
CA ARG A 54 2.54 2.05 -12.12
C ARG A 54 2.92 1.83 -10.66
N VAL A 55 4.21 1.60 -10.38
CA VAL A 55 4.72 1.48 -9.01
C VAL A 55 4.49 2.77 -8.22
N TYR A 56 4.73 3.93 -8.84
CA TYR A 56 4.50 5.23 -8.23
C TYR A 56 3.02 5.51 -8.00
N ALA A 57 2.15 5.17 -8.96
CA ALA A 57 0.71 5.21 -8.74
C ALA A 57 0.26 4.31 -7.56
N ASN A 58 0.81 3.11 -7.45
CA ASN A 58 0.53 2.20 -6.32
C ASN A 58 1.02 2.78 -4.98
N ARG A 59 2.21 3.39 -4.95
CA ARG A 59 2.74 4.06 -3.75
C ARG A 59 1.87 5.22 -3.29
N ARG A 60 1.45 6.10 -4.21
CA ARG A 60 0.53 7.20 -3.88
C ARG A 60 -0.80 6.68 -3.35
N ARG A 61 -1.36 5.62 -3.93
CA ARG A 61 -2.60 5.00 -3.43
C ARG A 61 -2.43 4.42 -2.03
N ALA A 62 -1.41 3.61 -1.81
CA ALA A 62 -1.17 2.95 -0.53
C ALA A 62 -0.81 3.95 0.57
N TYR A 63 0.12 4.87 0.31
CA TYR A 63 0.62 5.80 1.32
C TYR A 63 -0.34 6.99 1.54
N GLY A 64 -1.23 7.24 0.58
CA GLY A 64 -2.36 8.14 0.75
C GLY A 64 -3.27 7.78 1.93
N LEU A 65 -3.26 6.52 2.40
CA LEU A 65 -3.90 6.12 3.66
C LEU A 65 -3.47 7.01 4.84
N TYR A 66 -2.21 7.47 4.84
CA TYR A 66 -1.64 8.33 5.88
C TYR A 66 -1.38 9.76 5.38
N GLY A 67 -2.07 10.18 4.31
CA GLY A 67 -1.92 11.52 3.74
C GLY A 67 -0.52 11.82 3.19
N ARG A 68 0.27 10.78 2.84
CA ARG A 68 1.62 10.96 2.29
C ARG A 68 1.59 10.93 0.77
N ASP A 69 2.07 12.01 0.17
CA ASP A 69 2.52 11.99 -1.23
C ASP A 69 3.99 11.54 -1.28
N THR A 70 4.38 10.90 -2.36
CA THR A 70 5.65 10.15 -2.40
C THR A 70 6.77 10.78 -3.19
N ASP A 71 6.60 11.97 -3.76
CA ASP A 71 7.60 12.67 -4.62
C ASP A 71 8.35 11.75 -5.59
N THR A 72 7.73 10.64 -5.93
CA THR A 72 8.23 9.52 -6.73
C THR A 72 7.18 9.25 -7.76
#